data_AF-A0AAW9X8W7-F1
#
_entry.id   AF-A0AAW9X8W7-F1
#
_cell.length_a   1.000
_cell.length_b   1.000
_cell.length_c   1.000
_cell.angle_alpha   90.00
_cell.angle_beta   90.00
_cell.angle_gamma   90.00
#
_symmetry.space_group_name_H-M   'P 1'
#
loop_
_entity.id
_entity.type
_entity.pdbx_description
1 polymer ?
#
loop_
_entity_poly.entity_id
_entity_poly.type
_entity_poly.pdbx_seq_one_letter_code
_entity_poly.pdbx_strand_id
1 'polypeptide(L)'
;MTSQTSPQAAGGVADSRNTFKASQRLRQLFARYKILALLLAVAAIWLFFSMLTNGAFTSPRNLSNLLRQMSITGMLACGMVFVIIAGEIDLSVGSLLGLLGGVAAILDQGLGWPITATVPVVLLL
;
A
#
# COMPACT_ATOMS: atom_id res chain seq x y z
N MET A 1 -56.14 16.02 44.59
CA MET A 1 -56.03 17.04 43.52
C MET A 1 -54.73 17.80 43.77
N THR A 2 -53.71 17.82 42.93
CA THR A 2 -53.54 17.39 41.54
C THR A 2 -52.04 17.25 41.25
N SER A 3 -51.74 16.37 40.29
CA SER A 3 -50.71 16.52 39.25
C SER A 3 -49.25 16.75 39.65
N GLN A 4 -48.39 15.78 39.29
CA GLN A 4 -47.38 15.99 38.25
C GLN A 4 -46.65 14.67 37.90
N THR A 5 -47.00 14.08 36.75
CA THR A 5 -46.20 13.06 36.07
C THR A 5 -45.44 13.75 34.94
N SER A 6 -44.14 13.98 35.12
CA SER A 6 -43.26 14.56 34.10
C SER A 6 -42.95 13.54 33.00
N PRO A 7 -43.12 13.87 31.70
CA PRO A 7 -42.80 12.94 30.61
C PRO A 7 -41.31 13.06 30.23
N GLN A 8 -40.46 12.26 30.86
CA GLN A 8 -39.01 12.26 30.65
C GLN A 8 -38.54 10.92 30.05
N ALA A 9 -38.97 10.60 28.82
CA ALA A 9 -38.53 9.37 28.13
C ALA A 9 -38.39 9.47 26.59
N ALA A 10 -38.82 10.57 25.96
CA ALA A 10 -38.89 10.64 24.49
C ALA A 10 -37.63 11.24 23.79
N GLY A 11 -36.77 11.97 24.52
CA GLY A 11 -35.65 12.72 23.93
C GLY A 11 -34.42 11.91 23.55
N GLY A 12 -34.06 10.88 24.32
CA GLY A 12 -32.80 10.13 24.13
C GLY A 12 -32.81 9.19 22.91
N VAL A 13 -33.99 8.71 22.50
CA VAL A 13 -34.12 7.74 21.40
C VAL A 13 -34.09 8.42 20.02
N ALA A 14 -34.56 9.67 19.91
CA ALA A 14 -34.54 10.44 18.66
C ALA A 14 -33.13 10.90 18.28
N ASP A 15 -32.35 11.37 19.26
CA ASP A 15 -30.99 11.87 19.07
C ASP A 15 -29.99 10.76 18.69
N SER A 16 -30.13 9.59 19.34
CA SER A 16 -29.31 8.41 19.03
C SER A 16 -29.58 7.86 17.61
N ARG A 17 -30.84 7.89 17.15
CA ARG A 17 -31.20 7.52 15.77
C ARG A 17 -30.63 8.49 14.73
N ASN A 18 -30.56 9.78 15.05
CA ASN A 18 -30.05 10.81 14.13
C ASN A 18 -28.52 10.74 14.01
N THR A 19 -27.82 10.53 15.12
CA THR A 19 -26.36 10.32 15.16
C THR A 19 -25.94 9.05 14.41
N PHE A 20 -26.71 7.96 14.57
CA PHE A 20 -26.49 6.72 13.83
C PHE A 20 -26.70 6.90 12.31
N LYS A 21 -27.76 7.59 11.89
CA LYS A 21 -28.01 7.88 10.46
C LYS A 21 -26.96 8.82 9.86
N ALA A 22 -26.50 9.83 10.60
CA ALA A 22 -25.47 10.76 10.13
C ALA A 22 -24.11 10.05 9.92
N SER A 23 -23.69 9.21 10.87
CA SER A 23 -22.46 8.42 10.73
C SER A 23 -22.54 7.40 9.59
N GLN A 24 -23.71 6.79 9.35
CA GLN A 24 -23.93 5.92 8.20
C GLN A 24 -23.86 6.67 6.87
N ARG A 25 -24.43 7.89 6.79
CA ARG A 25 -24.34 8.75 5.59
C ARG A 25 -22.90 9.19 5.33
N LEU A 26 -22.17 9.60 6.36
CA LEU A 26 -20.75 9.92 6.24
C LEU A 26 -19.95 8.71 5.75
N ARG A 27 -20.14 7.53 6.36
CA ARG A 27 -19.49 6.29 5.90
C ARG A 27 -19.82 5.94 4.45
N GLN A 28 -21.07 6.11 4.03
CA GLN A 28 -21.48 5.89 2.63
C GLN A 28 -20.87 6.91 1.67
N LEU A 29 -20.79 8.18 2.06
CA LEU A 29 -20.11 9.21 1.27
C LEU A 29 -18.62 8.92 1.17
N PHE A 30 -17.96 8.59 2.29
CA PHE A 30 -16.55 8.16 2.28
C PHE A 30 -16.33 6.94 1.40
N ALA A 31 -17.17 5.91 1.48
CA ALA A 31 -17.07 4.73 0.62
C ALA A 31 -17.24 5.09 -0.87
N ARG A 32 -18.18 5.98 -1.19
CA ARG A 32 -18.46 6.44 -2.56
C ARG A 32 -17.34 7.31 -3.14
N TYR A 33 -16.72 8.16 -2.32
CA TYR A 33 -15.63 9.05 -2.74
C TYR A 33 -14.23 8.49 -2.45
N LYS A 34 -14.09 7.31 -1.85
CA LYS A 34 -12.81 6.72 -1.45
C LYS A 34 -11.83 6.63 -2.62
N ILE A 35 -12.29 6.15 -3.77
CA ILE A 35 -11.45 6.01 -4.98
C ILE A 35 -11.03 7.38 -5.50
N LEU A 36 -11.94 8.35 -5.55
CA LEU A 36 -11.64 9.72 -5.96
C LEU A 36 -10.62 10.37 -5.00
N ALA A 37 -10.79 10.19 -3.69
CA ALA A 37 -9.87 10.66 -2.68
C ALA A 37 -8.48 10.00 -2.80
N LEU A 38 -8.42 8.70 -3.09
CA LEU A 38 -7.17 7.98 -3.33
C LEU A 38 -6.45 8.50 -4.58
N LEU A 39 -7.17 8.66 -5.70
CA LEU A 39 -6.59 9.19 -6.94
C LEU A 39 -6.06 10.62 -6.73
N LEU A 40 -6.82 11.46 -6.01
CA LEU A 40 -6.43 12.82 -5.69
C LEU A 40 -5.20 12.84 -4.77
N ALA A 41 -5.11 11.93 -3.79
CA ALA A 41 -3.93 11.77 -2.94
C ALA A 41 -2.70 11.35 -3.75
N VAL A 42 -2.83 10.39 -4.68
CA VAL A 42 -1.72 9.98 -5.57
C VAL A 42 -1.27 11.14 -6.45
N ALA A 43 -2.21 11.86 -7.06
CA ALA A 43 -1.91 13.03 -7.89
C ALA A 43 -1.20 14.13 -7.09
N ALA A 44 -1.65 14.39 -5.85
CA ALA A 44 -1.01 15.35 -4.96
C ALA A 44 0.42 14.96 -4.61
N ILE A 45 0.68 13.69 -4.29
CA ILE A 45 2.03 13.17 -4.02
C ILE A 45 2.92 13.32 -5.26
N TRP A 46 2.41 12.96 -6.44
CA TRP A 46 3.15 13.10 -7.69
C TRP A 46 3.52 14.55 -7.99
N LEU A 47 2.57 15.47 -7.82
CA LEU A 47 2.80 16.89 -8.04
C LEU A 47 3.82 17.45 -7.04
N PHE A 48 3.66 17.10 -5.77
CA PHE A 48 4.56 17.51 -4.69
C PHE A 48 6.01 17.09 -4.96
N PHE A 49 6.24 15.81 -5.27
CA PHE A 49 7.59 15.34 -5.58
C PHE A 49 8.11 15.84 -6.92
N SER A 50 7.25 16.04 -7.92
CA SER A 50 7.65 16.63 -9.21
C SER A 50 8.14 18.08 -9.02
N MET A 51 7.44 18.87 -8.21
CA MET A 51 7.87 20.24 -7.88
C MET A 51 9.19 20.27 -7.10
N LEU A 52 9.33 19.46 -6.06
CA LEU A 52 10.55 19.42 -5.25
C LEU A 52 11.78 18.93 -6.03
N THR A 53 11.57 18.11 -7.06
CA THR A 53 12.66 17.52 -7.86
C THR A 53 12.86 18.19 -9.22
N ASN A 54 12.22 19.34 -9.46
CA ASN A 54 12.24 20.04 -10.75
C ASN A 54 11.89 19.10 -11.95
N GLY A 55 10.91 18.22 -11.76
CA GLY A 55 10.43 17.28 -12.77
C GLY A 55 11.20 15.95 -12.85
N ALA A 56 12.28 15.75 -12.08
CA ALA A 56 13.05 14.50 -12.13
C ALA A 56 12.25 13.28 -11.64
N PHE A 57 11.33 13.46 -10.69
CA PHE A 57 10.43 12.40 -10.21
C PHE A 57 9.56 11.81 -11.33
N THR A 58 9.03 12.65 -12.21
CA THR A 58 8.19 12.22 -13.35
C THR A 58 9.00 11.93 -14.62
N SER A 59 10.33 11.91 -14.53
CA SER A 59 11.18 11.64 -15.70
C SER A 59 10.96 10.21 -16.24
N PRO A 60 11.12 9.99 -17.57
CA PRO A 60 10.99 8.65 -18.15
C PRO A 60 11.94 7.62 -17.51
N ARG A 61 13.12 8.05 -17.08
CA ARG A 61 14.09 7.20 -16.37
C ARG A 61 13.56 6.75 -15.01
N ASN A 62 13.07 7.68 -14.20
CA ASN A 62 12.52 7.33 -12.89
C ASN A 62 11.25 6.47 -13.02
N LEU A 63 10.36 6.81 -13.95
CA LEU A 63 9.16 6.02 -14.22
C LEU A 63 9.51 4.59 -14.70
N SER A 64 10.50 4.45 -15.58
CA SER A 64 10.98 3.14 -16.04
C SER A 64 11.58 2.33 -14.89
N ASN A 65 12.32 2.97 -13.99
CA ASN A 65 12.88 2.32 -12.80
C ASN A 65 11.78 1.85 -11.84
N LEU A 66 10.78 2.69 -11.57
CA LEU A 66 9.61 2.34 -10.75
C LEU A 66 8.84 1.16 -11.36
N LEU A 67 8.57 1.18 -12.66
CA LEU A 67 7.89 0.08 -13.35
C LEU A 67 8.71 -1.22 -13.32
N ARG A 68 10.04 -1.13 -13.47
CA ARG A 68 10.94 -2.29 -13.29
C ARG A 68 10.86 -2.87 -11.88
N GLN A 69 10.90 -2.01 -10.85
CA GLN A 69 10.80 -2.45 -9.47
C GLN A 69 9.45 -3.14 -9.19
N MET A 70 8.35 -2.56 -9.67
CA MET A 70 7.02 -3.17 -9.55
C MET A 70 6.89 -4.48 -10.33
N SER A 71 7.58 -4.62 -11.47
CA SER A 71 7.60 -5.87 -12.25
C SER A 71 8.22 -7.01 -11.46
N ILE A 72 9.31 -6.75 -10.71
CA ILE A 72 9.95 -7.76 -9.84
C ILE A 72 8.96 -8.23 -8.76
N THR A 73 8.32 -7.30 -8.05
CA THR A 73 7.29 -7.62 -7.05
C THR A 73 6.11 -8.38 -7.65
N GLY A 74 5.66 -8.01 -8.85
CA GLY A 74 4.58 -8.69 -9.56
C GLY A 74 4.93 -10.15 -9.92
N MET A 75 6.13 -10.40 -10.46
CA MET A 75 6.61 -11.75 -10.76
C MET A 75 6.67 -12.62 -9.49
N LEU A 76 7.13 -12.06 -8.38
CA LEU A 76 7.16 -12.76 -7.09
C LEU A 76 5.76 -13.08 -6.56
N ALA A 77 4.83 -12.13 -6.67
CA ALA A 77 3.45 -12.34 -6.28
C ALA A 77 2.81 -13.51 -7.05
N CYS A 78 3.10 -13.66 -8.35
CA CYS A 78 2.66 -14.81 -9.12
C CYS A 78 3.20 -16.14 -8.56
N GLY A 79 4.47 -16.20 -8.12
CA GLY A 79 5.04 -17.37 -7.47
C GLY A 79 4.39 -17.69 -6.12
N MET A 80 4.16 -16.67 -5.30
CA MET A 80 3.52 -16.81 -3.99
C MET A 80 2.06 -17.29 -4.08
N VAL A 81 1.37 -17.07 -5.21
CA VAL A 81 0.02 -17.63 -5.42
C VAL A 81 0.05 -19.17 -5.41
N PHE A 82 1.06 -19.81 -6.01
CA PHE A 82 1.18 -21.27 -6.00
C PHE A 82 1.42 -21.83 -4.59
N VAL A 83 2.26 -21.16 -3.81
CA VAL A 83 2.52 -21.48 -2.40
C VAL A 83 1.23 -21.43 -1.58
N ILE A 84 0.45 -20.34 -1.72
CA ILE A 84 -0.79 -20.15 -0.98
C ILE A 84 -1.83 -21.21 -1.37
N ILE A 85 -1.92 -21.55 -2.67
CA ILE A 85 -2.83 -22.60 -3.16
C ILE A 85 -2.46 -23.97 -2.57
N ALA A 86 -1.17 -24.25 -2.37
CA ALA A 86 -0.71 -25.47 -1.71
C ALA A 86 -1.07 -25.53 -0.21
N GLY A 87 -1.63 -24.47 0.37
CA GLY A 87 -1.98 -24.38 1.78
C GLY A 87 -0.80 -24.06 2.70
N GLU A 88 0.34 -23.69 2.11
CA GLU A 88 1.53 -23.29 2.83
C GLU A 88 1.57 -21.77 2.98
N ILE A 89 2.06 -21.29 4.13
CA ILE A 89 2.41 -19.88 4.32
C ILE A 89 3.93 -19.80 4.25
N ASP A 90 4.45 -20.02 3.04
CA ASP A 90 5.88 -20.05 2.83
C ASP A 90 6.46 -18.62 2.79
N LEU A 91 7.01 -18.21 3.93
CA LEU A 91 7.75 -16.96 4.06
C LEU A 91 9.15 -17.04 3.44
N SER A 92 9.62 -18.24 3.06
CA SER A 92 10.98 -18.46 2.55
C SER A 92 11.26 -17.74 1.24
N VAL A 93 10.25 -17.59 0.36
CA VAL A 93 10.39 -16.85 -0.91
C VAL A 93 10.78 -15.39 -0.65
N GLY A 94 10.23 -14.78 0.40
CA GLY A 94 10.54 -13.41 0.79
C GLY A 94 11.93 -13.28 1.41
N SER A 95 12.33 -14.22 2.29
CA SER A 95 13.66 -14.19 2.91
C SER A 95 14.78 -14.50 1.90
N LEU A 96 14.54 -15.42 0.97
CA LEU A 96 15.49 -15.76 -0.10
C LEU A 96 15.70 -14.58 -1.05
N LEU A 97 14.63 -13.91 -1.48
CA LEU A 97 14.74 -12.68 -2.27
C LEU A 97 15.56 -11.61 -1.54
N GLY A 98 15.28 -11.41 -0.24
CA GLY A 98 16.00 -10.43 0.58
C GLY A 98 17.49 -10.76 0.70
N LEU A 99 17.83 -12.02 0.91
CA LEU A 99 19.21 -12.50 0.98
C LEU A 99 19.93 -12.31 -0.36
N LEU A 100 19.37 -12.87 -1.44
CA LEU A 100 19.98 -12.81 -2.78
C LEU A 100 20.11 -11.38 -3.28
N GLY A 101 19.09 -10.55 -3.07
CA GLY A 101 19.12 -9.13 -3.41
C GLY A 101 20.13 -8.34 -2.57
N GLY A 102 20.23 -8.62 -1.27
CA GLY A 102 21.20 -8.01 -0.37
C GLY A 102 22.63 -8.37 -0.75
N VAL A 103 22.91 -9.66 -1.02
CA VAL A 103 24.22 -10.12 -1.50
C VAL A 103 24.56 -9.49 -2.84
N ALA A 104 23.62 -9.44 -3.79
CA ALA A 104 23.83 -8.79 -5.08
C ALA A 104 24.19 -7.30 -4.92
N ALA A 105 23.49 -6.57 -4.05
CA ALA A 105 23.77 -5.16 -3.78
C ALA A 105 25.14 -4.94 -3.12
N ILE A 106 25.53 -5.81 -2.16
CA ILE A 106 26.84 -5.73 -1.51
C ILE A 106 27.96 -6.03 -2.51
N LEU A 107 27.80 -7.05 -3.36
CA LEU A 107 28.81 -7.40 -4.36
C LEU A 107 28.96 -6.29 -5.41
N ASP A 108 27.86 -5.81 -5.98
CA ASP A 108 27.87 -4.81 -7.06
C ASP A 108 28.24 -3.40 -6.56
N GLN A 109 27.58 -2.91 -5.49
CA GLN A 109 27.74 -1.53 -5.00
C GLN A 109 28.72 -1.41 -3.83
N GLY A 110 28.81 -2.43 -2.97
CA GLY A 110 29.69 -2.41 -1.80
C GLY A 110 31.14 -2.80 -2.13
N LEU A 111 31.32 -3.84 -2.94
CA LEU A 111 32.62 -4.41 -3.30
C LEU A 111 33.04 -4.09 -4.75
N GLY A 112 32.17 -3.47 -5.54
CA GLY A 112 32.46 -3.04 -6.91
C GLY A 112 32.67 -4.20 -7.88
N TRP A 113 32.11 -5.38 -7.60
CA TRP A 113 32.22 -6.53 -8.49
C TRP A 113 31.50 -6.24 -9.81
N PRO A 114 32.09 -6.66 -10.95
CA PRO A 114 31.40 -6.54 -12.22
C PRO A 114 30.14 -7.42 -12.21
N ILE A 115 29.05 -6.90 -12.80
CA ILE A 115 27.76 -7.59 -12.90
C ILE A 115 27.91 -9.02 -13.46
N THR A 116 28.85 -9.22 -14.39
CA THR A 116 29.14 -10.54 -15.00
C THR A 116 29.64 -11.58 -13.99
N ALA A 117 30.28 -11.16 -12.90
CA ALA A 117 30.70 -12.03 -11.81
C ALA A 117 29.62 -12.13 -10.71
N THR A 118 28.93 -11.02 -10.42
CA THR A 118 27.88 -10.97 -9.40
C THR A 118 26.71 -11.90 -9.71
N VAL A 119 26.21 -11.89 -10.96
CA VAL A 119 25.07 -12.72 -11.38
C VAL A 119 25.28 -14.22 -11.15
N PRO A 120 26.36 -14.86 -11.65
CA PRO A 120 26.55 -16.29 -11.44
C PRO A 120 26.76 -16.66 -9.96
N VAL A 121 27.40 -15.80 -9.16
CA VAL A 121 27.55 -16.05 -7.71
C VAL A 121 26.20 -16.03 -7.00
N VAL A 122 25.35 -15.06 -7.32
CA VAL A 122 24.00 -14.96 -6.73
C VAL A 122 23.10 -16.11 -7.18
N LEU A 123 23.26 -16.62 -8.40
CA LEU A 123 22.52 -17.78 -8.89
C LEU A 123 22.96 -19.11 -8.26
N LEU A 124 24.16 -19.18 -7.69
CA LEU A 124 24.69 -20.37 -7.01
C LEU A 124 24.31 -20.44 -5.52
N LEU A 125 23.86 -19.33 -4.95
CA LEU A 125 23.42 -19.21 -3.55
C LEU A 125 21.95 -19.62 -3.39
#